data_AF-A0A135VT78-F1
#
_entry.id   AF-A0A135VT78-F1
#
_cell.length_a   1.000
_cell.length_b   1.000
_cell.length_c   1.000
_cell.angle_alpha   90.00
_cell.angle_beta   90.00
_cell.angle_gamma   90.00
#
_symmetry.space_group_name_H-M   'P 1'
#
loop_
_entity.id
_entity.type
_entity.pdbx_description
1 polymer ?
#
loop_
_entity_poly.entity_id
_entity_poly.type
_entity_poly.pdbx_seq_one_letter_code
_entity_poly.pdbx_strand_id
1 'polypeptide(L)'
;MKMDASDMIKSPFTLNLLEVSRDDNARVGGKAANLGHMIKSGINVPSGFAVTVRGYHELMDQAGIADRMERLLEEIDYHNPAAIENASSQIQGIVRAANLPPDLIEAVKRAYLDLGEGRVAVRSSATAEDLPDASFAGQYDTYLNVEGIDDLAECLRMCYSSLWTGRAVSYRHRQDIPHHGVSLAVIVQSMVPAKSAGVMFTQSPTSEDESELMIESNFGLGETVVDGTAVPDRFVISRGTKKGKGIFSVVSKEIGTKNLIAEALPSRSGIELSTVPNELSEASSLDDEEVISLAKIGMEIESLFGTPQDIEWAIDKSGKTHILQSRPITTSVLQEKSDKEQTMWTRGYADDYWNDNVTPLFFDLLGDHVKYIVNMELNQIMGYKKMPDDVLKLFRAHAYFNLGVIKNKVTNEIPHFVRSEDVLNYFPEGAGPYGKETMKELPFALKDRILAEIRVMLFDPDGSINKTADAYDQWSEEVFAPYCAQFDAEFAELSETGDLQSLMILAMKLNRVMIRHFRMIRYAIPVHNLGMNLISNYLLE
;
A
#
# COMPACT_ATOMS: atom_id res chain seq x y z
N MET A 1 57.39 -11.69 -20.99
CA MET A 1 55.94 -11.76 -20.70
C MET A 1 55.72 -10.88 -19.49
N LYS A 2 55.39 -9.61 -19.71
CA LYS A 2 55.16 -8.64 -18.63
C LYS A 2 53.76 -8.91 -18.08
N MET A 3 53.65 -9.23 -16.79
CA MET A 3 52.37 -9.22 -16.08
C MET A 3 51.83 -7.79 -16.15
N ASP A 4 50.60 -7.67 -16.61
CA ASP A 4 49.88 -6.41 -16.67
C ASP A 4 49.51 -5.98 -15.24
N ALA A 5 49.67 -4.70 -14.93
CA ALA A 5 49.40 -4.14 -13.60
C ALA A 5 47.89 -3.94 -13.35
N SER A 6 47.02 -4.38 -14.27
CA SER A 6 45.56 -4.30 -14.19
C SER A 6 44.90 -5.46 -13.45
N ASP A 7 45.63 -6.53 -13.13
CA ASP A 7 45.14 -7.62 -12.27
C ASP A 7 45.45 -7.33 -10.78
N MET A 8 45.23 -6.09 -10.34
CA MET A 8 45.07 -5.83 -8.91
C MET A 8 43.89 -6.68 -8.44
N ILE A 9 44.18 -7.68 -7.60
CA ILE A 9 43.24 -8.64 -7.02
C ILE A 9 41.93 -7.93 -6.71
N LYS A 10 40.90 -8.15 -7.54
CA LYS A 10 39.56 -7.61 -7.28
C LYS A 10 39.14 -8.07 -5.90
N SER A 11 38.88 -7.13 -5.01
CA SER A 11 38.49 -7.45 -3.64
C SER A 11 37.27 -8.37 -3.68
N PRO A 12 37.27 -9.50 -2.96
CA PRO A 12 36.10 -10.39 -2.93
C PRO A 12 34.90 -9.72 -2.25
N PHE A 13 35.12 -8.64 -1.48
CA PHE A 13 34.11 -7.97 -0.67
C PHE A 13 33.36 -6.86 -1.38
N THR A 14 33.96 -6.23 -2.41
CA THR A 14 33.37 -5.06 -3.07
C THR A 14 33.45 -5.19 -4.58
N LEU A 15 32.37 -4.82 -5.27
CA LEU A 15 32.31 -4.81 -6.73
C LEU A 15 31.72 -3.48 -7.21
N ASN A 16 32.44 -2.75 -8.05
CA ASN A 16 31.93 -1.49 -8.61
C ASN A 16 30.69 -1.77 -9.48
N LEU A 17 29.64 -0.94 -9.37
CA LEU A 17 28.39 -1.15 -10.12
C LEU A 17 28.60 -1.17 -11.65
N LEU A 18 29.62 -0.47 -12.17
CA LEU A 18 30.01 -0.50 -13.58
C LEU A 18 30.47 -1.90 -14.03
N GLU A 19 31.03 -2.69 -13.11
CA GLU A 19 31.54 -4.03 -13.38
C GLU A 19 30.47 -5.10 -13.23
N VAL A 20 29.45 -4.87 -12.39
CA VAL A 20 28.36 -5.81 -12.09
C VAL A 20 27.64 -6.24 -13.37
N SER A 21 27.48 -7.54 -13.55
CA SER A 21 26.69 -8.16 -14.62
C SER A 21 25.41 -8.81 -14.08
N ARG A 22 24.49 -9.21 -14.97
CA ARG A 22 23.29 -9.96 -14.55
C ARG A 22 23.63 -11.30 -13.87
N ASP A 23 24.76 -11.91 -14.26
CA ASP A 23 25.21 -13.19 -13.71
C ASP A 23 25.77 -13.07 -12.27
N ASP A 24 26.00 -11.83 -11.80
CA ASP A 24 26.50 -11.56 -10.45
C ASP A 24 25.39 -11.54 -9.38
N ASN A 25 24.12 -11.84 -9.71
CA ASN A 25 23.01 -11.79 -8.75
C ASN A 25 23.32 -12.57 -7.45
N ALA A 26 23.87 -13.79 -7.56
CA ALA A 26 24.27 -14.58 -6.39
C ALA A 26 25.34 -13.89 -5.51
N ARG A 27 26.12 -12.95 -6.06
CA ARG A 27 27.20 -12.23 -5.37
C ARG A 27 26.75 -10.88 -4.82
N VAL A 28 25.85 -10.17 -5.50
CA VAL A 28 25.49 -8.77 -5.19
C VAL A 28 23.98 -8.54 -4.96
N GLY A 29 23.16 -9.60 -5.05
CA GLY A 29 21.72 -9.52 -4.97
C GLY A 29 21.05 -8.92 -6.21
N GLY A 30 19.72 -8.98 -6.22
CA GLY A 30 18.88 -8.60 -7.35
C GLY A 30 19.00 -7.13 -7.76
N LYS A 31 18.85 -6.24 -6.79
CA LYS A 31 18.89 -4.78 -7.03
C LYS A 31 20.22 -4.33 -7.63
N ALA A 32 21.34 -4.80 -7.09
CA ALA A 32 22.66 -4.41 -7.59
C ALA A 32 22.90 -4.94 -9.01
N ALA A 33 22.46 -6.18 -9.29
CA ALA A 33 22.53 -6.77 -10.63
C ALA A 33 21.70 -5.96 -11.65
N ASN A 34 20.49 -5.54 -11.28
CA ASN A 34 19.65 -4.69 -12.12
C ASN A 34 20.29 -3.32 -12.38
N LEU A 35 20.89 -2.69 -11.35
CA LEU A 35 21.61 -1.43 -11.50
C LEU A 35 22.81 -1.55 -12.44
N GLY A 36 23.64 -2.57 -12.27
CA GLY A 36 24.79 -2.82 -13.17
C GLY A 36 24.35 -3.04 -14.61
N HIS A 37 23.22 -3.74 -14.81
CA HIS A 37 22.65 -3.95 -16.13
C HIS A 37 22.14 -2.65 -16.79
N MET A 38 21.47 -1.79 -16.02
CA MET A 38 21.03 -0.47 -16.47
C MET A 38 22.22 0.43 -16.84
N ILE A 39 23.28 0.45 -16.02
CA ILE A 39 24.51 1.21 -16.27
C ILE A 39 25.15 0.80 -17.61
N LYS A 40 25.30 -0.51 -17.85
CA LYS A 40 25.87 -1.05 -19.10
C LYS A 40 25.04 -0.72 -20.34
N SER A 41 23.77 -0.40 -20.14
CA SER A 41 22.83 -0.03 -21.21
C SER A 41 22.74 1.48 -21.42
N GLY A 42 23.56 2.27 -20.70
CA GLY A 42 23.62 3.73 -20.84
C GLY A 42 22.59 4.50 -20.01
N ILE A 43 21.81 3.82 -19.17
CA ILE A 43 20.87 4.47 -18.24
C ILE A 43 21.67 5.18 -17.14
N ASN A 44 21.30 6.43 -16.86
CA ASN A 44 21.98 7.23 -15.85
C ASN A 44 21.60 6.76 -14.44
N VAL A 45 22.48 5.97 -13.83
CA VAL A 45 22.39 5.49 -12.45
C VAL A 45 23.51 6.16 -11.64
N PRO A 46 23.26 6.59 -10.38
CA PRO A 46 24.32 7.13 -9.53
C PRO A 46 25.49 6.16 -9.37
N SER A 47 26.72 6.70 -9.42
CA SER A 47 27.94 5.91 -9.22
C SER A 47 27.94 5.27 -7.84
N GLY A 48 28.48 4.06 -7.75
CA GLY A 48 28.50 3.30 -6.50
C GLY A 48 29.17 1.93 -6.65
N PHE A 49 29.12 1.17 -5.57
CA PHE A 49 29.62 -0.20 -5.50
C PHE A 49 28.69 -1.07 -4.66
N ALA A 50 28.74 -2.38 -4.88
CA ALA A 50 28.08 -3.37 -4.05
C ALA A 50 29.09 -4.00 -3.09
N VAL A 51 28.78 -4.02 -1.81
CA VAL A 51 29.37 -4.93 -0.83
C VAL A 51 28.74 -6.30 -1.04
N THR A 52 29.55 -7.28 -1.43
CA THR A 52 29.09 -8.60 -1.83
C THR A 52 28.58 -9.41 -0.64
N VAL A 53 27.85 -10.49 -0.92
CA VAL A 53 27.42 -11.47 0.08
C VAL A 53 28.58 -12.10 0.86
N ARG A 54 29.82 -12.02 0.34
CA ARG A 54 31.01 -12.53 1.04
C ARG A 54 31.23 -11.80 2.36
N GLY A 55 30.98 -10.49 2.41
CA GLY A 55 31.09 -9.71 3.65
C GLY A 55 30.09 -10.17 4.72
N TYR A 56 28.87 -10.52 4.29
CA TYR A 56 27.86 -11.09 5.17
C TYR A 56 28.25 -12.49 5.66
N HIS A 57 28.71 -13.38 4.77
CA HIS A 57 29.16 -14.72 5.16
C HIS A 57 30.31 -14.67 6.17
N GLU A 58 31.32 -13.83 5.92
CA GLU A 58 32.44 -13.73 6.85
C GLU A 58 32.06 -13.11 8.20
N LEU A 59 31.05 -12.25 8.24
CA LEU A 59 30.49 -11.79 9.51
C LEU A 59 29.79 -12.95 10.25
N MET A 60 28.99 -13.76 9.55
CA MET A 60 28.25 -14.89 10.14
C MET A 60 29.17 -16.04 10.58
N ASP A 61 30.27 -16.24 9.86
CA ASP A 61 31.31 -17.24 10.15
C ASP A 61 32.20 -16.84 11.35
N GLN A 62 32.10 -15.60 11.85
CA GLN A 62 32.77 -15.24 13.10
C GLN A 62 32.24 -16.09 14.24
N ALA A 63 33.18 -16.55 15.07
CA ALA A 63 32.96 -17.60 16.06
C ALA A 63 31.63 -17.43 16.84
N GLY A 64 30.68 -18.33 16.56
CA GLY A 64 29.46 -18.54 17.33
C GLY A 64 28.26 -17.64 16.98
N ILE A 65 28.31 -16.80 15.94
CA ILE A 65 27.14 -16.01 15.51
C ILE A 65 26.10 -16.92 14.85
N ALA A 66 26.48 -17.66 13.81
CA ALA A 66 25.58 -18.59 13.12
C ALA A 66 24.96 -19.61 14.09
N ASP A 67 25.77 -20.27 14.92
CA ASP A 67 25.29 -21.26 15.90
C ASP A 67 24.38 -20.67 16.99
N ARG A 68 24.54 -19.39 17.36
CA ARG A 68 23.62 -18.71 18.28
C ARG A 68 22.29 -18.44 17.61
N MET A 69 22.33 -17.96 16.37
CA MET A 69 21.14 -17.62 15.60
C MET A 69 20.33 -18.87 15.29
N GLU A 70 20.96 -19.97 14.91
CA GLU A 70 20.30 -21.24 14.63
C GLU A 70 19.52 -21.74 15.85
N ARG A 71 20.14 -21.75 17.05
CA ARG A 71 19.44 -22.10 18.30
C ARG A 71 18.25 -21.19 18.59
N LEU A 72 18.40 -19.88 18.41
CA LEU A 72 17.30 -18.93 18.61
C LEU A 72 16.16 -19.16 17.62
N LEU A 73 16.45 -19.56 16.39
CA LEU A 73 15.46 -19.84 15.33
C LEU A 73 14.74 -21.17 15.54
N GLU A 74 15.41 -22.18 16.09
CA GLU A 74 14.83 -23.49 16.43
C GLU A 74 13.86 -23.42 17.62
N GLU A 75 14.11 -22.50 18.57
CA GLU A 75 13.29 -22.30 19.76
C GLU A 75 12.03 -21.43 19.53
N ILE A 76 11.88 -20.83 18.33
CA ILE A 76 10.74 -19.94 18.04
C ILE A 76 9.44 -20.73 17.91
N ASP A 77 8.44 -20.35 18.70
CA ASP A 77 7.05 -20.65 18.38
C ASP A 77 6.54 -19.71 17.29
N TYR A 78 6.59 -20.17 16.03
CA TYR A 78 6.17 -19.37 14.86
C TYR A 78 4.66 -19.09 14.80
N HIS A 79 3.86 -19.67 15.69
CA HIS A 79 2.44 -19.33 15.83
C HIS A 79 2.22 -18.17 16.81
N ASN A 80 3.26 -17.75 17.54
CA ASN A 80 3.21 -16.65 18.50
C ASN A 80 3.99 -15.43 17.97
N PRO A 81 3.30 -14.35 17.53
CA PRO A 81 3.95 -13.14 17.05
C PRO A 81 4.94 -12.52 18.04
N ALA A 82 4.68 -12.61 19.35
CA ALA A 82 5.56 -12.07 20.37
C ALA A 82 6.85 -12.89 20.52
N ALA A 83 6.79 -14.21 20.31
CA ALA A 83 7.97 -15.07 20.32
C ALA A 83 8.87 -14.78 19.11
N ILE A 84 8.28 -14.62 17.92
CA ILE A 84 9.00 -14.23 16.70
C ILE A 84 9.71 -12.89 16.91
N GLU A 85 9.00 -11.89 17.43
CA GLU A 85 9.57 -10.55 17.62
C GLU A 85 10.69 -10.53 18.66
N ASN A 86 10.56 -11.28 19.75
CA ASN A 86 11.60 -11.41 20.76
C ASN A 86 12.86 -12.07 20.19
N ALA A 87 12.72 -13.23 19.54
CA ALA A 87 13.85 -13.93 18.93
C ALA A 87 14.52 -13.08 17.83
N SER A 88 13.70 -12.42 16.98
CA SER A 88 14.18 -11.50 15.95
C SER A 88 14.99 -10.34 16.55
N SER A 89 14.48 -9.71 17.62
CA SER A 89 15.19 -8.64 18.33
C SER A 89 16.53 -9.10 18.90
N GLN A 90 16.59 -10.32 19.46
CA GLN A 90 17.83 -10.90 19.98
C GLN A 90 18.85 -11.17 18.85
N ILE A 91 18.39 -11.74 17.73
CA ILE A 91 19.22 -11.98 16.55
C ILE A 91 19.76 -10.67 16.00
N GLN A 92 18.91 -9.66 15.83
CA GLN A 92 19.32 -8.32 15.38
C GLN A 92 20.36 -7.70 16.31
N GLY A 93 20.19 -7.85 17.64
CA GLY A 93 21.16 -7.41 18.62
C GLY A 93 22.52 -8.09 18.47
N ILE A 94 22.55 -9.40 18.19
CA ILE A 94 23.79 -10.17 17.95
C ILE A 94 24.49 -9.63 16.69
N VAL A 95 23.77 -9.46 15.58
CA VAL A 95 24.33 -8.99 14.31
C VAL A 95 24.85 -7.55 14.42
N ARG A 96 24.12 -6.66 15.10
CA ARG A 96 24.54 -5.26 15.30
C ARG A 96 25.76 -5.13 16.21
N ALA A 97 25.90 -6.01 17.21
CA ALA A 97 27.05 -6.01 18.11
C ALA A 97 28.30 -6.67 17.48
N ALA A 98 28.17 -7.33 16.33
CA ALA A 98 29.28 -8.01 15.69
C ALA A 98 30.27 -7.04 15.05
N ASN A 99 31.56 -7.34 15.18
CA ASN A 99 32.60 -6.56 14.53
C ASN A 99 32.67 -6.96 13.05
N LEU A 100 32.59 -6.00 12.14
CA LEU A 100 32.82 -6.30 10.73
C LEU A 100 34.27 -6.81 10.52
N PRO A 101 34.50 -7.81 9.65
CA PRO A 101 35.85 -8.28 9.33
C PRO A 101 36.78 -7.11 8.93
N PRO A 102 38.03 -7.05 9.42
CA PRO A 102 38.95 -5.96 9.07
C PRO A 102 39.17 -5.81 7.56
N ASP A 103 39.29 -6.93 6.85
CA ASP A 103 39.48 -6.94 5.40
C ASP A 103 38.25 -6.42 4.64
N LEU A 104 37.04 -6.67 5.18
CA LEU A 104 35.80 -6.10 4.66
C LEU A 104 35.80 -4.57 4.82
N ILE A 105 36.11 -4.07 6.02
CA ILE A 105 36.13 -2.61 6.28
C ILE A 105 37.16 -1.93 5.38
N GLU A 106 38.35 -2.50 5.23
CA GLU A 106 39.40 -1.93 4.38
C GLU A 106 38.99 -1.92 2.90
N ALA A 107 38.33 -2.97 2.41
CA ALA A 107 37.78 -3.00 1.07
C ALA A 107 36.68 -1.94 0.85
N VAL A 108 35.74 -1.82 1.78
CA VAL A 108 34.68 -0.79 1.75
C VAL A 108 35.28 0.60 1.79
N LYS A 109 36.28 0.84 2.64
CA LYS A 109 37.00 2.11 2.73
C LYS A 109 37.64 2.47 1.40
N ARG A 110 38.36 1.55 0.76
CA ARG A 110 38.95 1.80 -0.57
C ARG A 110 37.90 2.13 -1.62
N ALA A 111 36.82 1.34 -1.68
CA ALA A 111 35.74 1.59 -2.65
C ALA A 111 35.02 2.94 -2.40
N TYR A 112 34.90 3.34 -1.13
CA TYR A 112 34.34 4.64 -0.75
C TYR A 112 35.27 5.82 -1.09
N LEU A 113 36.59 5.64 -0.92
CA LEU A 113 37.61 6.58 -1.37
C LEU A 113 37.58 6.75 -2.89
N ASP A 114 37.52 5.64 -3.63
CA ASP A 114 37.46 5.65 -5.09
C ASP A 114 36.17 6.29 -5.63
N LEU A 115 35.09 6.29 -4.83
CA LEU A 115 33.84 6.98 -5.13
C LEU A 115 33.92 8.51 -4.90
N GLY A 116 34.90 8.97 -4.11
CA GLY A 116 35.16 10.39 -3.84
C GLY A 116 34.74 10.91 -2.46
N GLU A 117 34.52 10.03 -1.47
CA GLU A 117 34.25 10.38 -0.06
C GLU A 117 33.02 11.28 0.20
N GLY A 118 32.10 11.36 -0.76
CA GLY A 118 30.87 12.14 -0.62
C GLY A 118 29.79 11.43 0.19
N ARG A 119 28.61 12.05 0.25
CA ARG A 119 27.41 11.46 0.85
C ARG A 119 26.89 10.31 0.00
N VAL A 120 26.51 9.22 0.66
CA VAL A 120 26.03 7.99 0.01
C VAL A 120 24.69 7.52 0.56
N ALA A 121 23.93 6.80 -0.27
CA ALA A 121 22.81 5.97 0.13
C ALA A 121 23.31 4.53 0.30
N VAL A 122 22.91 3.89 1.39
CA VAL A 122 23.25 2.50 1.73
C VAL A 122 21.97 1.68 1.69
N ARG A 123 21.90 0.72 0.77
CA ARG A 123 20.67 -0.02 0.45
C ARG A 123 20.91 -1.52 0.48
N SER A 124 20.05 -2.23 1.18
CA SER A 124 20.00 -3.70 1.16
C SER A 124 19.68 -4.25 -0.24
N SER A 125 20.39 -5.31 -0.65
CA SER A 125 20.21 -6.04 -1.91
C SER A 125 20.27 -7.53 -1.62
N ALA A 126 19.12 -8.18 -1.48
CA ALA A 126 19.07 -9.60 -1.12
C ALA A 126 19.17 -10.49 -2.36
N THR A 127 19.68 -11.71 -2.16
CA THR A 127 19.76 -12.74 -3.21
C THR A 127 18.41 -13.41 -3.50
N ALA A 128 17.48 -13.36 -2.56
CA ALA A 128 16.15 -13.96 -2.66
C ALA A 128 15.03 -12.95 -3.00
N GLU A 129 15.35 -11.67 -3.21
CA GLU A 129 14.39 -10.58 -3.47
C GLU A 129 13.63 -10.70 -4.80
N ASP A 130 14.20 -11.42 -5.78
CA ASP A 130 13.68 -11.53 -7.15
C ASP A 130 13.12 -12.92 -7.49
N LEU A 131 12.82 -13.75 -6.48
CA LEU A 131 12.10 -15.00 -6.74
C LEU A 131 10.69 -14.64 -7.29
N PRO A 132 10.23 -15.25 -8.40
CA PRO A 132 8.98 -14.88 -9.08
C PRO A 132 7.74 -14.82 -8.17
N ASP A 133 7.74 -15.63 -7.12
CA ASP A 133 6.63 -15.77 -6.16
C ASP A 133 6.92 -15.12 -4.79
N ALA A 134 8.09 -14.51 -4.57
CA ALA A 134 8.48 -13.95 -3.28
C ALA A 134 8.89 -12.47 -3.36
N SER A 135 7.91 -11.56 -3.30
CA SER A 135 8.22 -10.14 -3.16
C SER A 135 8.58 -9.82 -1.70
N PHE A 136 9.87 -9.66 -1.39
CA PHE A 136 10.34 -9.10 -0.12
C PHE A 136 10.18 -7.56 -0.06
N ALA A 137 9.26 -7.01 -0.86
CA ALA A 137 9.08 -5.58 -1.06
C ALA A 137 8.93 -4.84 0.28
N GLY A 138 9.78 -3.83 0.51
CA GLY A 138 9.71 -2.93 1.66
C GLY A 138 10.09 -3.56 3.01
N GLN A 139 10.76 -4.72 3.03
CA GLN A 139 11.13 -5.39 4.29
C GLN A 139 12.54 -5.07 4.79
N TYR A 140 13.37 -4.39 4.01
CA TYR A 140 14.77 -4.15 4.32
C TYR A 140 15.14 -2.69 4.30
N ASP A 141 16.10 -2.35 5.16
CA ASP A 141 16.40 -0.97 5.48
C ASP A 141 17.20 -0.28 4.36
N THR A 142 16.91 1.01 4.17
CA THR A 142 17.66 1.95 3.35
C THR A 142 18.10 3.11 4.25
N TYR A 143 19.36 3.52 4.14
CA TYR A 143 19.90 4.65 4.89
C TYR A 143 20.38 5.70 3.91
N LEU A 144 19.82 6.91 4.00
CA LEU A 144 20.13 8.02 3.11
C LEU A 144 21.10 9.00 3.77
N ASN A 145 21.83 9.74 2.93
CA ASN A 145 22.72 10.82 3.37
C ASN A 145 23.78 10.35 4.39
N VAL A 146 24.41 9.20 4.17
CA VAL A 146 25.48 8.67 5.03
C VAL A 146 26.82 9.27 4.62
N GLU A 147 27.61 9.73 5.60
CA GLU A 147 28.91 10.36 5.37
C GLU A 147 29.97 9.80 6.31
N GLY A 148 31.12 9.38 5.76
CA GLY A 148 32.23 8.82 6.54
C GLY A 148 32.18 7.30 6.74
N ILE A 149 33.36 6.71 6.97
CA ILE A 149 33.53 5.25 7.04
C ILE A 149 32.87 4.63 8.29
N ASP A 150 32.82 5.36 9.39
CA ASP A 150 32.24 4.86 10.65
C ASP A 150 30.72 4.72 10.53
N ASP A 151 30.04 5.75 10.01
CA ASP A 151 28.59 5.71 9.75
C ASP A 151 28.26 4.68 8.66
N LEU A 152 29.10 4.55 7.63
CA LEU A 152 28.93 3.52 6.60
C LEU A 152 29.05 2.11 7.17
N ALA A 153 30.04 1.86 8.03
CA ALA A 153 30.20 0.58 8.72
C ALA A 153 28.99 0.25 9.62
N GLU A 154 28.44 1.26 10.29
CA GLU A 154 27.22 1.08 11.08
C GLU A 154 26.01 0.74 10.19
N CYS A 155 25.81 1.48 9.11
CA CYS A 155 24.74 1.19 8.15
C CYS A 155 24.87 -0.22 7.55
N LEU A 156 26.09 -0.72 7.30
CA LEU A 156 26.30 -2.10 6.86
C LEU A 156 25.81 -3.12 7.89
N ARG A 157 26.12 -2.93 9.18
CA ARG A 157 25.60 -3.81 10.26
C ARG A 157 24.09 -3.76 10.34
N MET A 158 23.52 -2.56 10.22
CA MET A 158 22.08 -2.39 10.28
C MET A 158 21.39 -3.07 9.10
N CYS A 159 21.89 -2.93 7.86
CA CYS A 159 21.43 -3.70 6.70
C CYS A 159 21.52 -5.21 6.95
N TYR A 160 22.65 -5.73 7.44
CA TYR A 160 22.75 -7.17 7.76
C TYR A 160 21.74 -7.61 8.83
N SER A 161 21.43 -6.75 9.79
CA SER A 161 20.40 -7.01 10.81
C SER A 161 18.97 -6.95 10.24
N SER A 162 18.73 -6.21 9.16
CA SER A 162 17.39 -6.07 8.56
C SER A 162 16.89 -7.37 7.93
N LEU A 163 17.79 -8.31 7.59
CA LEU A 163 17.40 -9.68 7.22
C LEU A 163 16.57 -10.37 8.31
N TRP A 164 16.75 -9.99 9.57
CA TRP A 164 16.26 -10.69 10.75
C TRP A 164 15.15 -9.93 11.48
N THR A 165 14.42 -9.05 10.79
CA THR A 165 13.20 -8.44 11.35
C THR A 165 12.13 -9.51 11.57
N GLY A 166 11.23 -9.30 12.55
CA GLY A 166 10.12 -10.24 12.81
C GLY A 166 9.26 -10.50 11.58
N ARG A 167 9.05 -9.48 10.75
CA ARG A 167 8.34 -9.61 9.47
C ARG A 167 9.09 -10.50 8.48
N ALA A 168 10.39 -10.30 8.30
CA ALA A 168 11.19 -11.08 7.36
C ALA A 168 11.35 -12.54 7.81
N VAL A 169 11.52 -12.78 9.12
CA VAL A 169 11.56 -14.13 9.71
C VAL A 169 10.21 -14.84 9.54
N SER A 170 9.10 -14.19 9.94
CA SER A 170 7.74 -14.74 9.77
C SER A 170 7.39 -15.04 8.32
N TYR A 171 7.80 -14.16 7.40
CA TYR A 171 7.55 -14.34 5.98
C TYR A 171 8.29 -15.56 5.43
N ARG A 172 9.60 -15.68 5.70
CA ARG A 172 10.39 -16.83 5.25
C ARG A 172 9.82 -18.14 5.78
N HIS A 173 9.44 -18.18 7.06
CA HIS A 173 8.81 -19.35 7.65
C HIS A 173 7.50 -19.72 6.93
N ARG A 174 6.62 -18.74 6.68
CA ARG A 174 5.33 -18.97 5.98
C ARG A 174 5.47 -19.41 4.52
N GLN A 175 6.58 -19.08 3.88
CA GLN A 175 6.88 -19.45 2.50
C GLN A 175 7.76 -20.70 2.41
N ASP A 176 7.99 -21.42 3.52
CA ASP A 176 8.90 -22.56 3.61
C ASP A 176 10.32 -22.25 3.07
N ILE A 177 10.75 -20.98 3.17
CA ILE A 177 12.08 -20.53 2.78
C ILE A 177 13.03 -20.81 3.95
N PRO A 178 14.09 -21.62 3.76
CA PRO A 178 15.05 -21.88 4.82
C PRO A 178 15.68 -20.60 5.37
N HIS A 179 15.80 -20.50 6.69
CA HIS A 179 16.53 -19.40 7.32
C HIS A 179 18.04 -19.48 7.05
N HIS A 180 18.55 -20.70 6.86
CA HIS A 180 19.94 -20.93 6.44
C HIS A 180 20.13 -20.60 4.96
N GLY A 181 21.29 -20.04 4.60
CA GLY A 181 21.64 -19.71 3.21
C GLY A 181 21.10 -18.38 2.70
N VAL A 182 20.21 -17.70 3.45
CA VAL A 182 19.79 -16.33 3.11
C VAL A 182 20.97 -15.38 3.30
N SER A 183 21.28 -14.64 2.24
CA SER A 183 22.44 -13.76 2.19
C SER A 183 22.07 -12.38 1.68
N LEU A 184 22.70 -11.36 2.24
CA LEU A 184 22.48 -9.96 1.88
C LEU A 184 23.77 -9.33 1.35
N ALA A 185 23.65 -8.70 0.19
CA ALA A 185 24.62 -7.73 -0.30
C ALA A 185 24.11 -6.31 0.02
N VAL A 186 25.01 -5.32 0.01
CA VAL A 186 24.64 -3.93 0.28
C VAL A 186 25.15 -3.03 -0.83
N ILE A 187 24.27 -2.21 -1.39
CA ILE A 187 24.60 -1.19 -2.39
C ILE A 187 24.99 0.08 -1.66
N VAL A 188 26.12 0.67 -2.04
CA VAL A 188 26.58 1.99 -1.61
C VAL A 188 26.62 2.88 -2.84
N GLN A 189 25.72 3.85 -2.93
CA GLN A 189 25.54 4.75 -4.09
C GLN A 189 25.73 6.20 -3.69
N SER A 190 26.29 7.01 -4.60
CA SER A 190 26.38 8.46 -4.40
C SER A 190 24.98 9.07 -4.22
N MET A 191 24.82 9.97 -3.25
CA MET A 191 23.57 10.68 -3.05
C MET A 191 23.28 11.63 -4.21
N VAL A 192 22.03 11.61 -4.67
CA VAL A 192 21.52 12.58 -5.64
C VAL A 192 20.97 13.78 -4.87
N PRO A 193 21.43 15.02 -5.16
CA PRO A 193 20.83 16.22 -4.60
C PRO A 193 19.49 16.51 -5.30
N ALA A 194 18.47 15.74 -4.94
CA ALA A 194 17.18 15.72 -5.62
C ALA A 194 16.41 17.04 -5.42
N LYS A 195 15.91 17.60 -6.52
CA LYS A 195 14.81 18.60 -6.55
C LYS A 195 13.48 17.88 -6.31
N SER A 196 13.29 16.76 -6.98
CA SER A 196 12.12 15.90 -6.89
C SER A 196 12.53 14.44 -7.06
N ALA A 197 11.76 13.54 -6.47
CA ALA A 197 11.98 12.11 -6.55
C ALA A 197 10.66 11.37 -6.36
N GLY A 198 10.64 10.10 -6.76
CA GLY A 198 9.47 9.27 -6.58
C GLY A 198 9.58 7.93 -7.30
N VAL A 199 8.42 7.40 -7.65
CA VAL A 199 8.28 6.07 -8.26
C VAL A 199 7.57 6.17 -9.61
N MET A 200 7.88 5.24 -10.49
CA MET A 200 7.24 5.12 -11.79
C MET A 200 6.91 3.66 -12.06
N PHE A 201 5.68 3.42 -12.44
CA PHE A 201 5.21 2.13 -12.92
C PHE A 201 5.03 2.22 -14.44
N THR A 202 5.77 1.38 -15.18
CA THR A 202 5.68 1.36 -16.65
C THR A 202 4.40 0.72 -17.17
N GLN A 203 3.64 0.10 -16.26
CA GLN A 203 2.23 -0.23 -16.42
C GLN A 203 1.48 0.26 -15.20
N SER A 204 0.47 1.11 -15.39
CA SER A 204 -0.27 1.73 -14.30
C SER A 204 -0.98 0.67 -13.43
N PRO A 205 -0.74 0.67 -12.11
CA PRO A 205 -1.44 -0.24 -11.20
C PRO A 205 -2.91 0.18 -11.01
N THR A 206 -3.29 1.40 -11.39
CA THR A 206 -4.65 1.92 -11.26
C THR A 206 -5.42 2.00 -12.58
N SER A 207 -4.76 1.93 -13.74
CA SER A 207 -5.44 1.93 -15.04
C SER A 207 -5.82 0.51 -15.52
N GLU A 208 -6.89 0.43 -16.31
CA GLU A 208 -7.24 -0.75 -17.11
C GLU A 208 -6.49 -0.78 -18.45
N ASP A 209 -5.95 0.36 -18.90
CA ASP A 209 -5.20 0.46 -20.14
C ASP A 209 -3.72 0.10 -19.89
N GLU A 210 -3.28 -1.04 -20.42
CA GLU A 210 -1.87 -1.48 -20.36
C GLU A 210 -0.93 -0.52 -21.13
N SER A 211 -1.48 0.38 -21.92
CA SER A 211 -0.77 1.47 -22.57
C SER A 211 -0.66 2.73 -21.69
N GLU A 212 -0.95 2.65 -20.39
CA GLU A 212 -0.74 3.76 -19.47
C GLU A 212 0.38 3.47 -18.45
N LEU A 213 1.23 4.47 -18.23
CA LEU A 213 2.21 4.53 -17.16
C LEU A 213 1.68 5.40 -16.02
N MET A 214 2.15 5.16 -14.80
CA MET A 214 1.88 6.01 -13.64
C MET A 214 3.19 6.52 -13.05
N ILE A 215 3.30 7.82 -12.82
CA ILE A 215 4.42 8.44 -12.10
C ILE A 215 3.87 9.08 -10.84
N GLU A 216 4.47 8.77 -9.70
CA GLU A 216 4.24 9.47 -8.45
C GLU A 216 5.48 10.25 -8.05
N SER A 217 5.31 11.50 -7.63
CA SER A 217 6.42 12.43 -7.40
C SER A 217 6.17 13.31 -6.18
N ASN A 218 7.23 13.58 -5.42
CA ASN A 218 7.26 14.61 -4.39
C ASN A 218 8.56 15.42 -4.49
N PHE A 219 8.60 16.59 -3.84
CA PHE A 219 9.81 17.40 -3.72
C PHE A 219 10.82 16.74 -2.76
N GLY A 220 12.10 17.02 -2.98
CA GLY A 220 13.19 16.50 -2.15
C GLY A 220 13.49 15.03 -2.42
N LEU A 221 13.86 14.28 -1.37
CA LEU A 221 14.20 12.87 -1.44
C LEU A 221 12.95 11.98 -1.53
N GLY A 222 13.09 10.84 -2.20
CA GLY A 222 11.97 9.94 -2.52
C GLY A 222 11.36 9.19 -1.34
N GLU A 223 11.97 9.26 -0.14
CA GLU A 223 11.55 8.52 1.05
C GLU A 223 10.07 8.75 1.38
N THR A 224 9.59 9.98 1.26
CA THR A 224 8.20 10.33 1.58
C THR A 224 7.17 9.69 0.64
N VAL A 225 7.58 9.33 -0.58
CA VAL A 225 6.74 8.64 -1.57
C VAL A 225 6.76 7.14 -1.31
N VAL A 226 7.96 6.58 -1.10
CA VAL A 226 8.15 5.14 -0.87
C VAL A 226 7.49 4.67 0.43
N ASP A 227 7.62 5.45 1.50
CA ASP A 227 7.00 5.14 2.81
C ASP A 227 5.52 5.54 2.88
N GLY A 228 5.03 6.32 1.92
CA GLY A 228 3.66 6.83 1.89
C GLY A 228 3.32 7.80 3.01
N THR A 229 4.32 8.53 3.55
CA THR A 229 4.13 9.53 4.61
C THR A 229 3.58 10.86 4.10
N ALA A 230 3.65 11.10 2.79
CA ALA A 230 3.06 12.25 2.13
C ALA A 230 2.14 11.79 0.98
N VAL A 231 1.20 12.64 0.57
CA VAL A 231 0.40 12.42 -0.64
C VAL A 231 1.16 13.03 -1.83
N PRO A 232 1.73 12.22 -2.74
CA PRO A 232 2.53 12.71 -3.86
C PRO A 232 1.63 13.28 -4.97
N ASP A 233 2.24 14.00 -5.92
CA ASP A 233 1.61 14.23 -7.22
C ASP A 233 1.53 12.92 -7.99
N ARG A 234 0.44 12.73 -8.73
CA ARG A 234 0.25 11.57 -9.61
C ARG A 234 0.01 12.01 -11.04
N PHE A 235 0.76 11.41 -11.95
CA PHE A 235 0.66 11.62 -13.38
C PHE A 235 0.33 10.30 -14.05
N VAL A 236 -0.70 10.29 -14.90
CA VAL A 236 -0.99 9.16 -15.79
C VAL A 236 -0.57 9.55 -17.20
N ILE A 237 0.21 8.70 -17.84
CA ILE A 237 0.80 8.96 -19.15
C ILE A 237 0.37 7.86 -20.09
N SER A 238 -0.34 8.21 -21.17
CA SER A 238 -0.61 7.27 -22.25
C SER A 238 0.62 7.14 -23.13
N ARG A 239 1.02 5.90 -23.42
CA ARG A 239 2.04 5.53 -24.40
C ARG A 239 1.38 5.01 -25.67
N GLY A 240 1.81 5.55 -26.81
CA GLY A 240 1.43 5.06 -28.13
C GLY A 240 2.63 4.98 -29.05
N THR A 241 2.42 4.46 -30.26
CA THR A 241 3.44 4.49 -31.31
C THR A 241 2.93 5.22 -32.55
N LYS A 242 3.75 6.12 -33.09
CA LYS A 242 3.47 6.79 -34.37
C LYS A 242 4.72 6.77 -35.23
N LYS A 243 4.61 6.15 -36.42
CA LYS A 243 5.74 5.99 -37.35
C LYS A 243 6.98 5.37 -36.70
N GLY A 244 6.79 4.38 -35.81
CA GLY A 244 7.87 3.67 -35.12
C GLY A 244 8.55 4.45 -33.99
N LYS A 245 8.04 5.63 -33.61
CA LYS A 245 8.49 6.37 -32.42
C LYS A 245 7.44 6.31 -31.32
N GLY A 246 7.87 6.13 -30.08
CA GLY A 246 7.02 6.27 -28.90
C GLY A 246 6.48 7.70 -28.79
N ILE A 247 5.17 7.83 -28.64
CA ILE A 247 4.50 9.07 -28.27
C ILE A 247 4.01 8.91 -26.84
N PHE A 248 4.26 9.93 -26.03
CA PHE A 248 3.81 10.01 -24.66
C PHE A 248 2.99 11.28 -24.49
N SER A 249 1.85 11.17 -23.83
CA SER A 249 1.00 12.32 -23.48
C SER A 249 0.47 12.15 -22.07
N VAL A 250 0.54 13.23 -21.29
CA VAL A 250 -0.08 13.27 -19.96
C VAL A 250 -1.59 13.25 -20.13
N VAL A 251 -2.24 12.23 -19.57
CA VAL A 251 -3.70 12.02 -19.59
C VAL A 251 -4.35 12.68 -18.39
N SER A 252 -3.75 12.51 -17.21
CA SER A 252 -4.21 13.14 -15.98
C SER A 252 -3.03 13.61 -15.12
N LYS A 253 -3.30 14.65 -14.34
CA LYS A 253 -2.38 15.27 -13.39
C LYS A 253 -3.15 15.59 -12.11
N GLU A 254 -2.87 14.83 -11.07
CA GLU A 254 -3.42 15.01 -9.73
C GLU A 254 -2.33 15.59 -8.85
N ILE A 255 -2.57 16.78 -8.30
CA ILE A 255 -1.61 17.44 -7.42
C ILE A 255 -1.86 16.99 -5.98
N GLY A 256 -0.86 16.33 -5.40
CA GLY A 256 -0.91 15.86 -4.02
C GLY A 256 -0.74 17.02 -3.03
N THR A 257 -1.16 16.79 -1.78
CA THR A 257 -1.01 17.81 -0.73
C THR A 257 0.45 18.08 -0.38
N LYS A 258 1.36 17.11 -0.60
CA LYS A 258 2.82 17.23 -0.41
C LYS A 258 3.19 17.93 0.91
N ASN A 259 2.47 17.62 1.99
CA ASN A 259 2.59 18.27 3.28
C ASN A 259 3.95 18.07 3.97
N LEU A 260 4.69 17.04 3.58
CA LEU A 260 6.02 16.71 4.09
C LEU A 260 6.97 16.42 2.93
N ILE A 261 8.22 16.89 3.06
CA ILE A 261 9.33 16.54 2.18
C ILE A 261 10.48 15.96 3.01
N ALA A 262 11.27 15.08 2.40
CA ALA A 262 12.48 14.55 3.00
C ALA A 262 13.70 15.31 2.47
N GLU A 263 14.52 15.82 3.39
CA GLU A 263 15.74 16.55 3.06
C GLU A 263 16.96 15.94 3.76
N ALA A 264 18.10 15.98 3.09
CA ALA A 264 19.37 15.53 3.67
C ALA A 264 19.83 16.51 4.76
N LEU A 265 20.14 15.99 5.95
CA LEU A 265 20.67 16.81 7.04
C LEU A 265 22.03 17.44 6.65
N PRO A 266 22.21 18.77 6.77
CA PRO A 266 23.43 19.43 6.27
C PRO A 266 24.72 19.06 6.99
N SER A 267 24.68 18.70 8.28
CA SER A 267 25.88 18.57 9.11
C SER A 267 26.08 17.18 9.73
N ARG A 268 25.22 16.21 9.42
CA ARG A 268 25.31 14.83 9.92
C ARG A 268 24.59 13.86 9.00
N SER A 269 24.84 12.57 9.20
CA SER A 269 24.16 11.51 8.47
C SER A 269 22.64 11.50 8.73
N GLY A 270 21.89 11.05 7.73
CA GLY A 270 20.43 10.89 7.80
C GLY A 270 19.64 12.06 7.19
N ILE A 271 18.32 11.96 7.32
CA ILE A 271 17.36 12.89 6.72
C ILE A 271 16.49 13.53 7.80
N GLU A 272 15.84 14.63 7.45
CA GLU A 272 14.75 15.21 8.23
C GLU A 272 13.50 15.38 7.37
N LEU A 273 12.35 15.31 8.03
CA LEU A 273 11.07 15.62 7.42
C LEU A 273 10.73 17.07 7.74
N SER A 274 10.58 17.90 6.71
CA SER A 274 10.19 19.29 6.84
C SER A 274 8.83 19.53 6.20
N THR A 275 8.02 20.40 6.81
CA THR A 275 6.79 20.89 6.20
C THR A 275 7.12 21.94 5.17
N VAL A 276 6.50 21.87 4.00
CA VAL A 276 6.65 22.89 2.96
C VAL A 276 5.60 24.00 3.09
N PRO A 277 5.90 25.24 2.67
CA PRO A 277 4.90 26.29 2.54
C PRO A 277 3.75 25.86 1.61
N ASN A 278 2.52 26.29 1.91
CA ASN A 278 1.32 25.91 1.13
C ASN A 278 1.47 26.22 -0.37
N GLU A 279 2.13 27.32 -0.72
CA GLU A 279 2.38 27.70 -2.11
C GLU A 279 3.21 26.66 -2.87
N LEU A 280 4.17 26.02 -2.20
CA LEU A 280 4.97 24.94 -2.78
C LEU A 280 4.20 23.62 -2.76
N SER A 281 3.36 23.40 -1.75
CA SER A 281 2.58 22.17 -1.58
C SER A 281 1.47 22.04 -2.63
N GLU A 282 0.91 23.15 -3.09
CA GLU A 282 -0.07 23.22 -4.19
C GLU A 282 0.58 23.27 -5.59
N ALA A 283 1.90 23.49 -5.67
CA ALA A 283 2.63 23.46 -6.92
C ALA A 283 2.88 22.02 -7.38
N SER A 284 3.02 21.82 -8.69
CA SER A 284 3.45 20.53 -9.21
C SER A 284 4.95 20.33 -9.03
N SER A 285 5.33 19.15 -8.56
CA SER A 285 6.71 18.70 -8.37
C SER A 285 7.45 18.40 -9.66
N LEU A 286 6.72 18.20 -10.76
CA LEU A 286 7.25 18.00 -12.10
C LEU A 286 6.52 18.86 -13.12
N ASP A 287 7.28 19.36 -14.10
CA ASP A 287 6.69 19.88 -15.33
C ASP A 287 6.41 18.75 -16.34
N ASP A 288 5.60 19.07 -17.35
CA ASP A 288 5.15 18.06 -18.32
C ASP A 288 6.30 17.53 -19.20
N GLU A 289 7.38 18.30 -19.37
CA GLU A 289 8.57 17.85 -20.10
C GLU A 289 9.37 16.83 -19.27
N GLU A 290 9.54 17.08 -17.97
CA GLU A 290 10.13 16.16 -17.00
C GLU A 290 9.32 14.85 -16.94
N VAL A 291 7.99 14.92 -16.88
CA VAL A 291 7.09 13.75 -16.90
C VAL A 291 7.27 12.92 -18.18
N ILE A 292 7.29 13.56 -19.35
CA ILE A 292 7.48 12.88 -20.63
C ILE A 292 8.90 12.30 -20.75
N SER A 293 9.91 12.98 -20.23
CA SER A 293 11.30 12.50 -20.20
C SER A 293 11.42 11.23 -19.34
N LEU A 294 10.82 11.23 -18.14
CA LEU A 294 10.75 10.07 -17.27
C LEU A 294 10.05 8.89 -17.94
N ALA A 295 8.89 9.12 -18.57
CA ALA A 295 8.14 8.07 -19.26
C ALA A 295 8.97 7.41 -20.38
N LYS A 296 9.77 8.17 -21.12
CA LYS A 296 10.70 7.62 -22.13
C LYS A 296 11.76 6.72 -21.51
N ILE A 297 12.39 7.18 -20.42
CA ILE A 297 13.40 6.40 -19.69
C ILE A 297 12.76 5.11 -19.13
N GLY A 298 11.53 5.20 -18.59
CA GLY A 298 10.78 4.04 -18.12
C GLY A 298 10.57 2.99 -19.21
N MET A 299 10.22 3.43 -20.42
CA MET A 299 10.09 2.52 -21.56
C MET A 299 11.39 1.92 -22.06
N GLU A 300 12.50 2.66 -21.98
CA GLU A 300 13.83 2.10 -22.26
C GLU A 300 14.18 1.00 -21.27
N ILE A 301 13.86 1.19 -19.98
CA ILE A 301 14.09 0.22 -18.91
C ILE A 301 13.15 -0.99 -19.06
N GLU A 302 11.86 -0.80 -19.32
CA GLU A 302 10.94 -1.91 -19.61
C GLU A 302 11.42 -2.72 -20.82
N SER A 303 11.83 -2.06 -21.90
CA SER A 303 12.38 -2.75 -23.08
C SER A 303 13.66 -3.52 -22.76
N LEU A 304 14.46 -3.03 -21.81
CA LEU A 304 15.71 -3.66 -21.39
C LEU A 304 15.45 -4.94 -20.58
N PHE A 305 14.44 -4.93 -19.70
CA PHE A 305 14.10 -6.07 -18.85
C PHE A 305 13.06 -7.02 -19.47
N GLY A 306 12.29 -6.55 -20.46
CA GLY A 306 11.28 -7.33 -21.18
C GLY A 306 9.96 -7.52 -20.42
N THR A 307 9.80 -6.88 -19.26
CA THR A 307 8.61 -6.95 -18.41
C THR A 307 8.31 -5.58 -17.81
N PRO A 308 7.05 -5.27 -17.46
CA PRO A 308 6.69 -4.03 -16.76
C PRO A 308 7.51 -3.84 -15.49
N GLN A 309 7.94 -2.61 -15.24
CA GLN A 309 8.87 -2.26 -14.17
C GLN A 309 8.26 -1.25 -13.18
N ASP A 310 8.63 -1.43 -11.92
CA ASP A 310 8.52 -0.45 -10.84
C ASP A 310 9.91 0.17 -10.63
N ILE A 311 10.00 1.49 -10.82
CA ILE A 311 11.25 2.24 -10.97
C ILE A 311 11.29 3.38 -9.97
N GLU A 312 12.30 3.41 -9.11
CA GLU A 312 12.61 4.56 -8.27
C GLU A 312 13.55 5.52 -9.00
N TRP A 313 13.24 6.81 -8.96
CA TRP A 313 14.00 7.83 -9.68
C TRP A 313 14.14 9.11 -8.85
N ALA A 314 15.15 9.92 -9.20
CA ALA A 314 15.33 11.28 -8.70
C ALA A 314 15.75 12.21 -9.83
N ILE A 315 15.25 13.44 -9.81
CA ILE A 315 15.71 14.53 -10.67
C ILE A 315 16.54 15.47 -9.80
N ASP A 316 17.79 15.68 -10.20
CA ASP A 316 18.67 16.61 -9.47
C ASP A 316 18.33 18.08 -9.76
N LYS A 317 18.94 19.00 -9.00
CA LYS A 317 18.73 20.45 -9.17
C LYS A 317 19.12 20.99 -10.55
N SER A 318 19.85 20.23 -11.37
CA SER A 318 20.18 20.59 -12.76
C SER A 318 19.14 20.10 -13.79
N GLY A 319 18.13 19.36 -13.34
CA GLY A 319 17.11 18.75 -14.20
C GLY A 319 17.52 17.39 -14.78
N LYS A 320 18.62 16.79 -14.30
CA LYS A 320 19.07 15.47 -14.79
C LYS A 320 18.37 14.36 -14.00
N THR A 321 17.77 13.42 -14.71
CA THR A 321 17.14 12.23 -14.14
C THR A 321 18.17 11.16 -13.81
N HIS A 322 18.09 10.59 -12.62
CA HIS A 322 18.88 9.47 -12.12
C HIS A 322 17.95 8.33 -11.73
N ILE A 323 18.26 7.12 -12.18
CA ILE A 323 17.51 5.92 -11.80
C ILE A 323 18.17 5.29 -10.59
N LEU A 324 17.38 5.11 -9.54
CA LEU A 324 17.83 4.67 -8.23
C LEU A 324 17.63 3.16 -8.05
N GLN A 325 16.54 2.61 -8.60
CA GLN A 325 16.20 1.20 -8.54
C GLN A 325 15.25 0.83 -9.69
N SER A 326 15.27 -0.43 -10.13
CA SER A 326 14.25 -1.02 -11.01
C SER A 326 13.99 -2.46 -10.61
N ARG A 327 12.71 -2.85 -10.61
CA ARG A 327 12.27 -4.23 -10.35
C ARG A 327 11.06 -4.58 -11.20
N PRO A 328 10.85 -5.87 -11.57
CA PRO A 328 9.66 -6.27 -12.29
C PRO A 328 8.40 -6.10 -11.43
N ILE A 329 7.28 -5.72 -12.06
CA ILE A 329 5.96 -5.73 -11.42
C ILE A 329 5.50 -7.18 -11.31
N THR A 330 5.65 -7.79 -10.13
CA THR A 330 5.19 -9.16 -9.86
C THR A 330 3.69 -9.19 -9.57
N THR A 331 2.97 -10.05 -10.31
CA THR A 331 1.51 -10.22 -10.35
C THR A 331 0.89 -10.69 -9.02
N SER A 332 0.60 -9.74 -8.14
CA SER A 332 -0.62 -9.72 -7.31
C SER A 332 -1.48 -8.48 -7.63
N VAL A 333 -0.84 -7.39 -8.05
CA VAL A 333 -1.46 -6.13 -8.54
C VAL A 333 -2.18 -6.30 -9.88
N LEU A 334 -1.72 -7.25 -10.71
CA LEU A 334 -2.26 -7.49 -12.06
C LEU A 334 -3.26 -8.65 -12.11
N GLN A 335 -3.25 -9.58 -11.14
CA GLN A 335 -4.15 -10.75 -11.12
C GLN A 335 -5.57 -10.46 -10.59
N GLU A 336 -5.79 -9.35 -9.88
CA GLU A 336 -7.16 -8.91 -9.53
C GLU A 336 -7.91 -8.25 -10.70
N LYS A 337 -7.25 -8.02 -11.85
CA LYS A 337 -7.74 -7.12 -12.91
C LYS A 337 -8.46 -7.78 -14.10
N SER A 338 -8.51 -9.11 -14.22
CA SER A 338 -9.28 -9.72 -15.33
C SER A 338 -10.73 -9.95 -14.92
N ASP A 339 -11.63 -9.16 -15.52
CA ASP A 339 -13.10 -9.33 -15.65
C ASP A 339 -14.05 -8.57 -14.70
N LYS A 340 -13.65 -7.49 -14.03
CA LYS A 340 -14.63 -6.59 -13.38
C LYS A 340 -14.35 -5.13 -13.72
N GLU A 341 -15.37 -4.43 -14.26
CA GLU A 341 -15.45 -2.95 -14.27
C GLU A 341 -14.87 -2.43 -12.95
N GLN A 342 -13.85 -1.56 -13.00
CA GLN A 342 -13.25 -1.02 -11.78
C GLN A 342 -14.31 -0.44 -10.85
N THR A 343 -14.56 -1.16 -9.75
CA THR A 343 -15.45 -0.72 -8.70
C THR A 343 -14.86 0.52 -8.03
N MET A 344 -15.54 1.66 -8.18
CA MET A 344 -15.22 2.87 -7.43
C MET A 344 -15.77 2.79 -6.01
N TRP A 345 -14.97 3.21 -5.03
CA TRP A 345 -15.28 3.08 -3.61
C TRP A 345 -15.41 4.45 -2.95
N THR A 346 -16.38 4.62 -2.06
CA THR A 346 -16.56 5.84 -1.26
C THR A 346 -16.60 5.52 0.23
N ARG A 347 -15.97 6.39 1.03
CA ARG A 347 -16.06 6.35 2.49
C ARG A 347 -17.35 7.02 2.98
N GLY A 348 -17.84 8.04 2.30
CA GLY A 348 -18.91 8.90 2.83
C GLY A 348 -20.17 8.15 3.24
N TYR A 349 -20.60 7.17 2.44
CA TYR A 349 -21.78 6.36 2.77
C TYR A 349 -21.47 5.26 3.80
N ALA A 350 -20.21 4.86 3.94
CA ALA A 350 -19.77 3.94 5.01
C ALA A 350 -19.74 4.66 6.37
N ASP A 351 -19.36 5.93 6.42
CA ASP A 351 -19.32 6.73 7.65
C ASP A 351 -20.70 6.87 8.32
N ASP A 352 -21.78 6.77 7.55
CA ASP A 352 -23.16 6.71 8.06
C ASP A 352 -23.46 5.44 8.89
N TYR A 353 -22.65 4.38 8.71
CA TYR A 353 -22.72 3.15 9.50
C TYR A 353 -21.58 3.08 10.52
N TRP A 354 -20.34 3.34 10.08
CA TRP A 354 -19.12 3.24 10.86
C TRP A 354 -18.17 4.39 10.52
N ASN A 355 -18.22 5.45 11.33
CA ASN A 355 -17.40 6.67 11.16
C ASN A 355 -15.96 6.51 11.69
N ASP A 356 -15.76 5.65 12.69
CA ASP A 356 -14.47 5.41 13.34
C ASP A 356 -13.67 4.26 12.69
N ASN A 357 -12.45 4.05 13.19
CA ASN A 357 -11.59 2.96 12.75
C ASN A 357 -12.26 1.59 13.01
N VAL A 358 -12.34 0.78 11.95
CA VAL A 358 -12.95 -0.55 11.97
C VAL A 358 -11.84 -1.61 12.00
N THR A 359 -11.88 -2.49 13.01
CA THR A 359 -10.98 -3.64 13.07
C THR A 359 -11.42 -4.73 12.08
N PRO A 360 -10.50 -5.57 11.57
CA PRO A 360 -10.87 -6.68 10.69
C PRO A 360 -11.92 -7.60 11.31
N LEU A 361 -11.79 -7.95 12.59
CA LEU A 361 -12.74 -8.79 13.29
C LEU A 361 -14.14 -8.17 13.37
N PHE A 362 -14.22 -6.86 13.67
CA PHE A 362 -15.50 -6.17 13.73
C PHE A 362 -16.15 -6.11 12.34
N PHE A 363 -15.36 -5.85 11.29
CA PHE A 363 -15.83 -5.85 9.91
C PHE A 363 -16.36 -7.22 9.49
N ASP A 364 -15.65 -8.31 9.81
CA ASP A 364 -16.08 -9.68 9.48
C ASP A 364 -17.37 -10.06 10.21
N LEU A 365 -17.56 -9.61 11.47
CA LEU A 365 -18.74 -9.94 12.26
C LEU A 365 -19.99 -9.13 11.84
N LEU A 366 -19.83 -7.85 11.49
CA LEU A 366 -20.97 -6.94 11.26
C LEU A 366 -21.16 -6.53 9.79
N GLY A 367 -20.11 -6.61 8.97
CA GLY A 367 -20.17 -6.28 7.54
C GLY A 367 -21.11 -7.16 6.77
N ASP A 368 -21.23 -8.43 7.14
CA ASP A 368 -22.20 -9.34 6.55
C ASP A 368 -23.65 -8.89 6.80
N HIS A 369 -23.96 -8.31 7.96
CA HIS A 369 -25.31 -7.78 8.21
C HIS A 369 -25.60 -6.56 7.34
N VAL A 370 -24.66 -5.63 7.23
CA VAL A 370 -24.83 -4.43 6.40
C VAL A 370 -24.90 -4.80 4.91
N LYS A 371 -24.10 -5.77 4.48
CA LYS A 371 -24.11 -6.27 3.10
C LYS A 371 -25.40 -7.05 2.79
N TYR A 372 -25.63 -8.14 3.50
CA TYR A 372 -26.68 -9.09 3.14
C TYR A 372 -28.07 -8.66 3.62
N ILE A 373 -28.21 -8.15 4.85
CA ILE A 373 -29.52 -7.83 5.43
C ILE A 373 -29.95 -6.41 5.06
N VAL A 374 -29.06 -5.43 5.25
CA VAL A 374 -29.39 -4.04 5.02
C VAL A 374 -29.52 -3.73 3.53
N ASN A 375 -28.61 -4.20 2.70
CA ASN A 375 -28.60 -3.84 1.27
C ASN A 375 -29.19 -4.93 0.36
N MET A 376 -28.69 -6.17 0.41
CA MET A 376 -29.13 -7.21 -0.54
C MET A 376 -30.57 -7.69 -0.29
N GLU A 377 -30.95 -8.01 0.96
CA GLU A 377 -32.31 -8.41 1.32
C GLU A 377 -33.31 -7.28 1.03
N LEU A 378 -32.94 -6.02 1.33
CA LEU A 378 -33.76 -4.85 1.01
C LEU A 378 -34.02 -4.72 -0.49
N ASN A 379 -32.97 -4.78 -1.31
CA ASN A 379 -33.12 -4.70 -2.77
C ASN A 379 -34.00 -5.83 -3.32
N GLN A 380 -33.90 -7.03 -2.75
CA GLN A 380 -34.77 -8.14 -3.11
C GLN A 380 -36.24 -7.87 -2.76
N ILE A 381 -36.51 -7.29 -1.59
CA ILE A 381 -37.86 -6.88 -1.18
C ILE A 381 -38.38 -5.80 -2.13
N MET A 382 -37.61 -4.74 -2.37
CA MET A 382 -37.97 -3.63 -3.25
C MET A 382 -38.09 -4.04 -4.73
N GLY A 383 -37.47 -5.16 -5.13
CA GLY A 383 -37.52 -5.65 -6.50
C GLY A 383 -36.54 -4.99 -7.45
N TYR A 384 -35.50 -4.36 -6.91
CA TYR A 384 -34.41 -3.79 -7.71
C TYR A 384 -33.48 -4.88 -8.24
N LYS A 385 -32.65 -4.51 -9.23
CA LYS A 385 -31.64 -5.42 -9.78
C LYS A 385 -30.73 -5.94 -8.67
N LYS A 386 -30.29 -7.20 -8.84
CA LYS A 386 -29.34 -7.84 -7.92
C LYS A 386 -28.09 -6.96 -7.82
N MET A 387 -27.73 -6.59 -6.59
CA MET A 387 -26.48 -5.88 -6.32
C MET A 387 -25.27 -6.78 -6.63
N PRO A 388 -24.12 -6.18 -6.98
CA PRO A 388 -22.88 -6.94 -7.09
C PRO A 388 -22.44 -7.46 -5.70
N ASP A 389 -21.61 -8.50 -5.68
CA ASP A 389 -21.20 -9.13 -4.41
C ASP A 389 -20.20 -8.28 -3.62
N ASP A 390 -19.53 -7.32 -4.25
CA ASP A 390 -18.58 -6.38 -3.66
C ASP A 390 -19.29 -5.08 -3.25
N VAL A 391 -20.25 -5.17 -2.32
CA VAL A 391 -20.98 -4.00 -1.78
C VAL A 391 -20.10 -3.17 -0.84
N LEU A 392 -19.31 -3.85 -0.01
CA LEU A 392 -18.52 -3.30 1.08
C LEU A 392 -17.08 -3.83 1.03
N LYS A 393 -16.12 -2.98 1.39
CA LYS A 393 -14.70 -3.33 1.52
C LYS A 393 -14.10 -2.68 2.75
N LEU A 394 -13.24 -3.42 3.46
CA LEU A 394 -12.35 -2.86 4.48
C LEU A 394 -11.01 -2.47 3.84
N PHE A 395 -10.56 -1.25 4.06
CA PHE A 395 -9.25 -0.78 3.61
C PHE A 395 -8.66 0.21 4.62
N ARG A 396 -7.42 -0.03 5.06
CA ARG A 396 -6.70 0.83 6.02
C ARG A 396 -7.55 1.25 7.23
N ALA A 397 -8.19 0.27 7.88
CA ALA A 397 -9.07 0.45 9.04
C ALA A 397 -10.34 1.29 8.79
N HIS A 398 -10.75 1.51 7.54
CA HIS A 398 -12.03 2.13 7.21
C HIS A 398 -12.86 1.24 6.29
N ALA A 399 -14.17 1.32 6.44
CA ALA A 399 -15.10 0.67 5.52
C ALA A 399 -15.38 1.60 4.33
N TYR A 400 -15.61 0.98 3.17
CA TYR A 400 -15.92 1.68 1.93
C TYR A 400 -17.10 0.99 1.25
N PHE A 401 -17.96 1.77 0.62
CA PHE A 401 -19.06 1.29 -0.20
C PHE A 401 -18.78 1.43 -1.69
N ASN A 402 -19.27 0.47 -2.46
CA ASN A 402 -19.24 0.49 -3.92
C ASN A 402 -20.17 1.59 -4.46
N LEU A 403 -19.60 2.58 -5.16
CA LEU A 403 -20.32 3.71 -5.76
C LEU A 403 -21.30 3.27 -6.85
N GLY A 404 -21.09 2.12 -7.51
CA GLY A 404 -22.05 1.51 -8.42
C GLY A 404 -23.36 1.15 -7.73
N VAL A 405 -23.29 0.67 -6.47
CA VAL A 405 -24.46 0.38 -5.65
C VAL A 405 -25.22 1.67 -5.32
N ILE A 406 -24.51 2.73 -4.92
CA ILE A 406 -25.12 4.01 -4.55
C ILE A 406 -25.70 4.72 -5.77
N LYS A 407 -25.02 4.66 -6.92
CA LYS A 407 -25.53 5.17 -8.21
C LYS A 407 -26.87 4.54 -8.60
N ASN A 408 -27.03 3.24 -8.35
CA ASN A 408 -28.32 2.58 -8.55
C ASN A 408 -29.40 3.13 -7.61
N LYS A 409 -29.06 3.47 -6.36
CA LYS A 409 -30.01 4.14 -5.45
C LYS A 409 -30.40 5.53 -5.96
N VAL A 410 -29.47 6.32 -6.49
CA VAL A 410 -29.80 7.63 -7.11
C VAL A 410 -30.86 7.49 -8.21
N THR A 411 -30.73 6.47 -9.05
CA THR A 411 -31.66 6.20 -10.16
C THR A 411 -33.04 5.74 -9.67
N ASN A 412 -33.08 4.87 -8.67
CA ASN A 412 -34.31 4.20 -8.24
C ASN A 412 -35.04 4.89 -7.09
N GLU A 413 -34.34 5.64 -6.25
CA GLU A 413 -34.85 6.13 -4.96
C GLU A 413 -34.87 7.65 -4.84
N ILE A 414 -34.02 8.37 -5.59
CA ILE A 414 -33.78 9.81 -5.41
C ILE A 414 -34.29 10.61 -6.63
N PRO A 415 -35.46 11.26 -6.55
CA PRO A 415 -36.00 12.11 -7.62
C PRO A 415 -35.06 13.27 -8.01
N HIS A 416 -35.18 13.78 -9.25
CA HIS A 416 -34.33 14.89 -9.74
C HIS A 416 -34.34 16.13 -8.83
N PHE A 417 -35.52 16.55 -8.37
CA PHE A 417 -35.69 17.77 -7.59
C PHE A 417 -35.06 17.74 -6.19
N VAL A 418 -34.59 16.57 -5.74
CA VAL A 418 -34.00 16.38 -4.40
C VAL A 418 -32.49 16.14 -4.43
N ARG A 419 -31.89 16.07 -5.62
CA ARG A 419 -30.46 15.80 -5.82
C ARG A 419 -29.60 17.05 -5.60
N SER A 420 -29.70 17.62 -4.39
CA SER A 420 -28.84 18.72 -3.95
C SER A 420 -27.39 18.25 -3.77
N GLU A 421 -26.48 19.21 -3.62
CA GLU A 421 -25.08 18.96 -3.28
C GLU A 421 -24.92 18.09 -2.03
N ASP A 422 -25.71 18.37 -0.99
CA ASP A 422 -25.65 17.65 0.28
C ASP A 422 -26.12 16.20 0.14
N VAL A 423 -27.15 15.95 -0.67
CA VAL A 423 -27.69 14.61 -0.94
C VAL A 423 -26.71 13.75 -1.75
N LEU A 424 -25.88 14.39 -2.57
CA LEU A 424 -24.90 13.73 -3.43
C LEU A 424 -23.47 13.81 -2.87
N ASN A 425 -23.29 14.18 -1.60
CA ASN A 425 -21.98 14.34 -0.96
C ASN A 425 -21.11 13.06 -0.95
N TYR A 426 -21.70 11.90 -1.17
CA TYR A 426 -21.01 10.62 -1.29
C TYR A 426 -20.23 10.45 -2.61
N PHE A 427 -20.54 11.29 -3.60
CA PHE A 427 -19.99 11.24 -4.96
C PHE A 427 -18.91 12.31 -5.16
N PRO A 428 -17.87 12.03 -5.96
CA PRO A 428 -16.84 13.01 -6.31
C PRO A 428 -17.41 14.18 -7.12
N GLU A 429 -16.71 15.31 -7.09
CA GLU A 429 -17.06 16.48 -7.89
C GLU A 429 -16.94 16.25 -9.42
N GLY A 430 -17.67 17.04 -10.21
CA GLY A 430 -17.55 17.09 -11.67
C GLY A 430 -18.43 16.11 -12.45
N ALA A 431 -18.10 15.94 -13.74
CA ALA A 431 -18.88 15.19 -14.74
C ALA A 431 -18.40 13.74 -15.01
N GLY A 432 -17.59 13.17 -14.13
CA GLY A 432 -17.13 11.77 -14.26
C GLY A 432 -18.27 10.74 -14.18
N PRO A 433 -18.01 9.44 -14.41
CA PRO A 433 -19.05 8.39 -14.39
C PRO A 433 -19.78 8.26 -13.04
N TYR A 434 -19.13 8.72 -11.97
CA TYR A 434 -19.66 8.84 -10.61
C TYR A 434 -19.71 10.29 -10.12
N GLY A 435 -19.45 11.28 -10.97
CA GLY A 435 -19.42 12.69 -10.57
C GLY A 435 -20.81 13.23 -10.21
N LYS A 436 -20.88 14.22 -9.32
CA LYS A 436 -22.14 14.85 -8.89
C LYS A 436 -22.96 15.41 -10.05
N GLU A 437 -22.32 16.02 -11.05
CA GLU A 437 -23.03 16.53 -12.24
C GLU A 437 -23.73 15.39 -12.99
N THR A 438 -23.05 14.26 -13.14
CA THR A 438 -23.63 13.04 -13.73
C THR A 438 -24.78 12.50 -12.89
N MET A 439 -24.63 12.45 -11.56
CA MET A 439 -25.68 11.97 -10.66
C MET A 439 -26.94 12.82 -10.71
N LYS A 440 -26.82 14.14 -10.86
CA LYS A 440 -27.97 15.04 -11.02
C LYS A 440 -28.79 14.68 -12.26
N GLU A 441 -28.13 14.37 -13.37
CA GLU A 441 -28.76 14.10 -14.67
C GLU A 441 -29.27 12.66 -14.86
N LEU A 442 -28.91 11.70 -14.00
CA LEU A 442 -29.37 10.31 -14.15
C LEU A 442 -30.90 10.21 -14.22
N PRO A 443 -31.50 9.28 -14.98
CA PRO A 443 -32.95 9.12 -14.99
C PRO A 443 -33.48 8.77 -13.58
N PHE A 444 -34.75 9.09 -13.31
CA PHE A 444 -35.45 8.63 -12.11
C PHE A 444 -36.48 7.56 -12.50
N ALA A 445 -36.30 6.34 -11.99
CA ALA A 445 -37.14 5.19 -12.29
C ALA A 445 -38.45 5.19 -11.47
N LEU A 446 -39.31 6.20 -11.69
CA LEU A 446 -40.53 6.42 -10.91
C LEU A 446 -41.43 5.17 -10.80
N LYS A 447 -41.56 4.39 -11.88
CA LYS A 447 -42.37 3.16 -11.87
C LYS A 447 -41.80 2.10 -10.92
N ASP A 448 -40.49 1.90 -10.97
CA ASP A 448 -39.80 0.94 -10.12
C ASP A 448 -39.85 1.39 -8.66
N ARG A 449 -39.75 2.70 -8.40
CA ARG A 449 -39.90 3.27 -7.06
C ARG A 449 -41.28 3.01 -6.45
N ILE A 450 -42.35 3.25 -7.22
CA ILE A 450 -43.74 3.01 -6.76
C ILE A 450 -43.96 1.52 -6.48
N LEU A 451 -43.46 0.64 -7.36
CA LEU A 451 -43.55 -0.81 -7.15
C LEU A 451 -42.75 -1.25 -5.92
N ALA A 452 -41.57 -0.67 -5.68
CA ALA A 452 -40.77 -0.96 -4.50
C ALA A 452 -41.51 -0.64 -3.20
N GLU A 453 -42.18 0.53 -3.12
CA GLU A 453 -43.00 0.90 -1.95
C GLU A 453 -44.15 -0.08 -1.71
N ILE A 454 -44.87 -0.47 -2.76
CA ILE A 454 -45.93 -1.49 -2.64
C ILE A 454 -45.36 -2.82 -2.14
N ARG A 455 -44.20 -3.24 -2.66
CA ARG A 455 -43.56 -4.49 -2.25
C ARG A 455 -43.09 -4.45 -0.80
N VAL A 456 -42.50 -3.34 -0.35
CA VAL A 456 -42.14 -3.16 1.07
C VAL A 456 -43.40 -3.30 1.94
N MET A 457 -44.50 -2.63 1.60
CA MET A 457 -45.76 -2.74 2.36
C MET A 457 -46.32 -4.17 2.43
N LEU A 458 -46.11 -5.00 1.40
CA LEU A 458 -46.62 -6.37 1.33
C LEU A 458 -45.69 -7.40 1.97
N PHE A 459 -44.37 -7.24 1.83
CA PHE A 459 -43.39 -8.24 2.23
C PHE A 459 -42.64 -7.88 3.51
N ASP A 460 -42.68 -6.62 3.94
CA ASP A 460 -42.11 -6.15 5.20
C ASP A 460 -42.99 -5.06 5.84
N PRO A 461 -44.02 -5.45 6.61
CA PRO A 461 -45.00 -4.52 7.16
C PRO A 461 -44.41 -3.50 8.14
N ASP A 462 -43.21 -3.76 8.68
CA ASP A 462 -42.50 -2.87 9.60
C ASP A 462 -41.64 -1.85 8.85
N GLY A 463 -41.35 -2.06 7.56
CA GLY A 463 -40.40 -1.30 6.76
C GLY A 463 -40.92 0.02 6.16
N SER A 464 -42.05 0.52 6.65
CA SER A 464 -42.64 1.76 6.13
C SER A 464 -42.25 2.98 6.97
N ILE A 465 -42.18 4.15 6.32
CA ILE A 465 -41.78 5.44 6.92
C ILE A 465 -42.52 5.79 8.23
N ASN A 466 -43.74 5.31 8.39
CA ASN A 466 -44.61 5.61 9.55
C ASN A 466 -44.65 4.49 10.61
N LYS A 467 -43.95 3.37 10.41
CA LYS A 467 -44.03 2.19 11.30
C LYS A 467 -42.69 1.70 11.82
N THR A 468 -41.61 1.96 11.08
CA THR A 468 -40.29 1.42 11.44
C THR A 468 -39.82 1.90 12.81
N ALA A 469 -40.09 3.16 13.17
CA ALA A 469 -39.74 3.70 14.49
C ALA A 469 -40.49 2.96 15.60
N ASP A 470 -41.82 2.90 15.54
CA ASP A 470 -42.64 2.20 16.54
C ASP A 470 -42.26 0.72 16.68
N ALA A 471 -42.00 0.04 15.55
CA ALA A 471 -41.56 -1.36 15.56
C ALA A 471 -40.16 -1.53 16.19
N TYR A 472 -39.27 -0.55 16.00
CA TYR A 472 -37.95 -0.55 16.61
C TYR A 472 -38.02 -0.34 18.12
N ASP A 473 -38.83 0.63 18.56
CA ASP A 473 -39.05 0.92 19.98
C ASP A 473 -39.67 -0.29 20.68
N GLN A 474 -40.71 -0.89 20.10
CA GLN A 474 -41.33 -2.10 20.63
C GLN A 474 -40.33 -3.26 20.73
N TRP A 475 -39.53 -3.52 19.69
CA TRP A 475 -38.52 -4.57 19.73
C TRP A 475 -37.43 -4.29 20.77
N SER A 476 -37.01 -3.03 20.89
CA SER A 476 -36.00 -2.61 21.86
C SER A 476 -36.47 -2.88 23.30
N GLU A 477 -37.71 -2.51 23.63
CA GLU A 477 -38.28 -2.67 24.96
C GLU A 477 -38.67 -4.13 25.26
N GLU A 478 -39.36 -4.81 24.35
CA GLU A 478 -39.96 -6.13 24.62
C GLU A 478 -38.99 -7.29 24.39
N VAL A 479 -37.94 -7.10 23.58
CA VAL A 479 -37.03 -8.18 23.17
C VAL A 479 -35.58 -7.87 23.50
N PHE A 480 -35.03 -6.75 23.02
CA PHE A 480 -33.60 -6.49 23.12
C PHE A 480 -33.13 -6.20 24.54
N ALA A 481 -33.78 -5.26 25.24
CA ALA A 481 -33.41 -4.92 26.62
C ALA A 481 -33.52 -6.11 27.60
N PRO A 482 -34.59 -6.93 27.58
CA PRO A 482 -34.64 -8.16 28.37
C PRO A 482 -33.54 -9.16 27.99
N TYR A 483 -33.24 -9.28 26.68
CA TYR A 483 -32.19 -10.18 26.21
C TYR A 483 -30.79 -9.72 26.66
N CYS A 484 -30.50 -8.43 26.69
CA CYS A 484 -29.22 -7.91 27.21
C CYS A 484 -29.00 -8.32 28.67
N ALA A 485 -30.02 -8.22 29.52
CA ALA A 485 -29.92 -8.65 30.91
C ALA A 485 -29.66 -10.17 31.03
N GLN A 486 -30.29 -10.98 30.18
CA GLN A 486 -30.03 -12.43 30.10
C GLN A 486 -28.60 -12.71 29.60
N PHE A 487 -28.16 -11.99 28.57
CA PHE A 487 -26.83 -12.13 27.98
C PHE A 487 -25.75 -11.83 29.01
N ASP A 488 -25.87 -10.71 29.76
CA ASP A 488 -24.88 -10.32 30.77
C ASP A 488 -24.75 -11.37 31.87
N ALA A 489 -25.88 -11.97 32.28
CA ALA A 489 -25.88 -13.06 33.27
C ALA A 489 -25.23 -14.34 32.72
N GLU A 490 -25.59 -14.79 31.51
CA GLU A 490 -24.99 -15.96 30.86
C GLU A 490 -23.48 -15.73 30.58
N PHE A 491 -23.10 -14.51 30.17
CA PHE A 491 -21.72 -14.15 29.88
C PHE A 491 -20.86 -14.14 31.14
N ALA A 492 -21.35 -13.57 32.24
CA ALA A 492 -20.63 -13.56 33.51
C ALA A 492 -20.29 -14.99 33.96
N GLU A 493 -21.27 -15.91 33.93
CA GLU A 493 -21.08 -17.32 34.28
C GLU A 493 -20.08 -18.03 33.36
N LEU A 494 -20.23 -17.85 32.04
CA LEU A 494 -19.37 -18.48 31.04
C LEU A 494 -17.95 -17.89 30.98
N SER A 495 -17.78 -16.62 31.35
CA SER A 495 -16.46 -15.96 31.34
C SER A 495 -15.52 -16.53 32.40
N GLU A 496 -16.07 -17.07 33.50
CA GLU A 496 -15.29 -17.66 34.59
C GLU A 496 -15.05 -19.17 34.40
N THR A 497 -16.01 -19.89 33.79
CA THR A 497 -16.03 -21.36 33.83
C THR A 497 -16.33 -22.03 32.48
N GLY A 498 -16.68 -21.26 31.44
CA GLY A 498 -17.16 -21.76 30.16
C GLY A 498 -16.06 -22.22 29.21
N ASP A 499 -16.39 -23.16 28.33
CA ASP A 499 -15.55 -23.53 27.20
C ASP A 499 -15.81 -22.62 25.98
N LEU A 500 -14.89 -22.67 25.01
CA LEU A 500 -14.98 -21.88 23.78
C LEU A 500 -16.30 -22.14 23.03
N GLN A 501 -16.79 -23.38 23.04
CA GLN A 501 -18.02 -23.76 22.34
C GLN A 501 -19.25 -23.05 22.94
N SER A 502 -19.32 -22.95 24.26
CA SER A 502 -20.41 -22.28 24.98
C SER A 502 -20.41 -20.78 24.72
N LEU A 503 -19.23 -20.14 24.70
CA LEU A 503 -19.08 -18.74 24.33
C LEU A 503 -19.49 -18.48 22.87
N MET A 504 -19.13 -19.39 21.95
CA MET A 504 -19.58 -19.30 20.55
C MET A 504 -21.10 -19.42 20.42
N ILE A 505 -21.74 -20.32 21.17
CA ILE A 505 -23.20 -20.45 21.19
C ILE A 505 -23.85 -19.15 21.68
N LEU A 506 -23.31 -18.55 22.75
CA LEU A 506 -23.80 -17.28 23.28
C LEU A 506 -23.68 -16.15 22.24
N ALA A 507 -22.54 -16.04 21.55
CA ALA A 507 -22.35 -15.08 20.46
C ALA A 507 -23.33 -15.31 19.29
N MET A 508 -23.59 -16.57 18.91
CA MET A 508 -24.58 -16.90 17.88
C MET A 508 -26.01 -16.51 18.28
N LYS A 509 -26.39 -16.64 19.56
CA LYS A 509 -27.69 -16.18 20.06
C LYS A 509 -27.81 -14.65 19.92
N LEU A 510 -26.78 -13.91 20.35
CA LEU A 510 -26.75 -12.45 20.25
C LEU A 510 -26.88 -12.02 18.78
N ASN A 511 -26.14 -12.68 17.90
CA ASN A 511 -26.20 -12.43 16.46
C ASN A 511 -27.62 -12.59 15.89
N ARG A 512 -28.36 -13.63 16.32
CA ARG A 512 -29.75 -13.85 15.88
C ARG A 512 -30.71 -12.77 16.35
N VAL A 513 -30.53 -12.26 17.58
CA VAL A 513 -31.33 -11.15 18.09
C VAL A 513 -31.03 -9.88 17.28
N MET A 514 -29.76 -9.61 17.00
CA MET A 514 -29.32 -8.43 16.25
C MET A 514 -29.77 -8.39 14.78
N ILE A 515 -30.10 -9.52 14.15
CA ILE A 515 -30.68 -9.55 12.79
C ILE A 515 -31.91 -8.63 12.68
N ARG A 516 -32.74 -8.56 13.73
CA ARG A 516 -33.95 -7.73 13.72
C ARG A 516 -33.62 -6.23 13.72
N HIS A 517 -32.58 -5.82 14.46
CA HIS A 517 -32.04 -4.46 14.38
C HIS A 517 -31.65 -4.10 12.93
N PHE A 518 -30.84 -4.93 12.28
CA PHE A 518 -30.39 -4.70 10.90
C PHE A 518 -31.54 -4.64 9.89
N ARG A 519 -32.60 -5.42 10.09
CA ARG A 519 -33.82 -5.35 9.25
C ARG A 519 -34.61 -4.05 9.40
N MET A 520 -34.51 -3.37 10.54
CA MET A 520 -35.21 -2.11 10.76
C MET A 520 -34.36 -0.91 10.30
N ILE A 521 -33.06 -0.90 10.60
CA ILE A 521 -32.19 0.22 10.19
C ILE A 521 -31.96 0.29 8.68
N ARG A 522 -32.30 -0.75 7.92
CA ARG A 522 -32.18 -0.74 6.46
C ARG A 522 -33.02 0.32 5.77
N TYR A 523 -34.05 0.81 6.45
CA TYR A 523 -34.88 1.90 5.98
C TYR A 523 -34.36 3.26 6.50
N ALA A 524 -33.64 3.28 7.63
CA ALA A 524 -33.54 4.43 8.54
C ALA A 524 -32.45 5.48 8.23
N ILE A 525 -31.35 5.20 7.53
CA ILE A 525 -30.19 6.12 7.60
C ILE A 525 -30.10 7.14 6.44
N PRO A 526 -30.22 6.75 5.15
CA PRO A 526 -30.21 7.75 4.06
C PRO A 526 -31.61 8.27 3.70
N VAL A 527 -32.64 7.40 3.72
CA VAL A 527 -33.97 7.72 3.18
C VAL A 527 -34.78 8.61 4.12
N HIS A 528 -34.68 8.41 5.43
CA HIS A 528 -35.38 9.26 6.42
C HIS A 528 -34.71 10.61 6.61
N ASN A 529 -33.37 10.69 6.63
CA ASN A 529 -32.66 11.97 6.65
C ASN A 529 -32.94 12.79 5.38
N LEU A 530 -32.91 12.17 4.19
CA LEU A 530 -33.36 12.83 2.96
C LEU A 530 -34.81 13.28 3.05
N GLY A 531 -35.72 12.39 3.47
CA GLY A 531 -37.15 12.68 3.55
C GLY A 531 -37.49 13.82 4.51
N MET A 532 -36.83 13.88 5.66
CA MET A 532 -36.99 14.94 6.65
C MET A 532 -36.36 16.25 6.18
N ASN A 533 -35.16 16.22 5.61
CA ASN A 533 -34.53 17.41 5.02
C ASN A 533 -35.36 17.97 3.86
N LEU A 534 -36.04 17.11 3.10
CA LEU A 534 -36.95 17.51 2.02
C LEU A 534 -38.20 18.19 2.52
N ILE A 535 -38.82 17.64 3.57
CA ILE A 535 -39.98 18.26 4.21
C ILE A 535 -39.59 19.61 4.83
N SER A 536 -38.43 19.69 5.49
CA SER A 536 -37.92 20.93 6.07
C SER A 536 -37.62 21.99 5.00
N ASN A 537 -36.92 21.65 3.92
CA ASN A 537 -36.58 22.65 2.89
C ASN A 537 -37.81 23.09 2.08
N TYR A 538 -38.78 22.21 1.83
CA TYR A 538 -40.00 22.56 1.09
C TYR A 538 -41.03 23.35 1.92
N LEU A 539 -40.98 23.25 3.26
CA LEU A 539 -41.88 24.00 4.16
C LEU A 539 -41.26 25.31 4.69
N LEU A 540 -39.95 25.51 4.50
CA LEU A 540 -39.20 26.69 4.97
C LEU A 540 -38.79 27.65 3.84
N GLU A 541 -39.05 27.30 2.58
CA GLU A 541 -39.24 28.24 1.45
C GLU A 541 -40.71 28.68 1.36
#